data_AF-A0A6M0T0N8-F1
#
_entry.id   AF-A0A6M0T0N8-F1
#
_cell.length_a   1.000
_cell.length_b   1.000
_cell.length_c   1.000
_cell.angle_alpha   90.00
_cell.angle_beta   90.00
_cell.angle_gamma   90.00
#
_symmetry.space_group_name_H-M   'P 1'
#
loop_
_entity.id
_entity.type
_entity.pdbx_description
1 polymer ?
#
loop_
_entity_poly.entity_id
_entity_poly.type
_entity_poly.pdbx_seq_one_letter_code
_entity_poly.pdbx_strand_id
1 'polypeptide(L)' 'MIIVGEEQFKGSIEENYLYKAQRIADGKEVIGALLHIPNSPFAYIATLEAMENMSVNELYSGKTTNLELTRVMVKSVQKL' A
#
# COMPACT_ATOMS: atom_id res chain seq x y z
N MET A 1 -12.59 -30.81 -25.65
CA MET A 1 -13.44 -29.64 -25.38
C MET A 1 -13.45 -29.42 -23.88
N ILE A 2 -12.52 -28.59 -23.42
CA ILE A 2 -12.59 -27.92 -22.12
C ILE A 2 -12.36 -26.46 -22.50
N ILE A 3 -13.43 -25.67 -22.40
CA ILE A 3 -13.37 -24.23 -22.60
C ILE A 3 -12.98 -23.69 -21.23
N VAL A 4 -11.70 -23.35 -21.06
CA VAL A 4 -11.25 -22.57 -19.90
C VAL A 4 -11.14 -21.14 -20.39
N GLY A 5 -12.02 -20.29 -19.89
CA GLY A 5 -12.10 -18.88 -20.29
C GLY A 5 -10.77 -18.19 -20.08
N GLU A 6 -10.22 -17.64 -21.16
CA GLU A 6 -9.14 -16.67 -21.14
C GLU A 6 -9.67 -15.35 -20.56
N GLU A 7 -9.74 -15.23 -19.23
CA GLU A 7 -9.64 -13.89 -18.64
C GLU A 7 -8.18 -13.51 -18.62
N GLN A 8 -7.73 -12.93 -19.74
CA GLN A 8 -6.51 -12.14 -19.76
C GLN A 8 -6.68 -11.01 -18.74
N PHE A 9 -6.05 -11.14 -17.58
CA PHE A 9 -5.80 -10.01 -16.69
C PHE A 9 -4.86 -9.04 -17.41
N LYS A 10 -5.44 -8.19 -18.25
CA LYS A 10 -4.80 -7.02 -18.84
C LYS A 10 -4.93 -5.86 -17.85
N GLY A 11 -4.40 -6.07 -16.64
CA GLY A 11 -4.10 -4.97 -15.74
C GLY A 11 -2.78 -4.37 -16.20
N SER A 12 -2.84 -3.26 -16.94
CA SER A 12 -1.68 -2.40 -17.09
C SER A 12 -1.14 -2.10 -15.69
N ILE A 13 0.16 -2.31 -15.47
CA ILE A 13 0.87 -1.79 -14.28
C ILE A 13 0.95 -0.27 -14.48
N GLU A 14 -0.19 0.42 -14.42
CA GLU A 14 -0.33 1.83 -14.73
C GLU A 14 -0.44 2.65 -13.43
N GLU A 15 0.52 3.57 -13.32
CA GLU A 15 0.73 4.59 -12.29
C GLU A 15 1.24 4.08 -10.94
N ASN A 16 2.47 4.46 -10.59
CA ASN A 16 3.01 4.31 -9.25
C ASN A 16 2.09 5.03 -8.25
N TYR A 17 1.28 4.29 -7.49
CA TYR A 17 0.50 4.80 -6.36
C TYR A 17 1.38 5.03 -5.13
N LEU A 18 2.60 5.52 -5.34
CA LEU A 18 3.51 5.86 -4.26
C LEU A 18 3.25 7.29 -3.82
N TYR A 19 3.26 7.47 -2.51
CA TYR A 19 3.07 8.74 -1.86
C TYR A 19 4.25 8.99 -0.94
N LYS A 20 4.66 10.24 -0.92
CA LYS A 20 5.60 10.79 0.05
C LYS A 20 4.82 11.53 1.13
N ALA A 21 5.16 11.32 2.40
CA ALA A 21 4.54 12.03 3.52
C ALA A 21 5.46 12.07 4.74
N GLN A 22 5.14 12.93 5.71
CA GLN A 22 5.85 13.03 6.98
C GLN A 22 5.20 12.17 8.06
N ARG A 23 6.01 11.38 8.76
CA ARG A 23 5.62 10.62 9.96
C ARG A 23 5.11 11.57 11.04
N ILE A 24 4.03 11.18 11.72
CA ILE A 24 3.55 11.94 12.88
C ILE A 24 4.54 11.85 14.05
N ALA A 25 5.20 10.71 14.22
CA ALA A 25 6.04 10.44 15.39
C ALA A 25 7.28 11.33 15.48
N ASP A 26 7.98 11.57 14.36
CA ASP A 26 9.28 12.23 14.33
C ASP A 26 9.42 13.27 13.20
N GLY A 27 8.37 13.48 12.39
CA GLY A 27 8.40 14.40 11.25
C GLY A 27 9.26 13.93 10.08
N LYS A 28 9.89 12.74 10.15
CA LYS A 28 10.70 12.23 9.06
C LYS A 28 9.85 11.88 7.86
N GLU A 29 10.45 12.02 6.69
CA GLU A 29 9.82 11.66 5.44
C GLU A 29 9.80 10.15 5.22
N VAL A 30 8.70 9.65 4.66
CA VAL A 30 8.53 8.26 4.21
C VAL A 30 7.89 8.22 2.84
N ILE A 31 8.16 7.13 2.13
CA ILE A 31 7.57 6.80 0.84
C ILE A 31 6.90 5.43 0.94
N GLY A 32 5.72 5.30 0.34
CA GLY A 32 5.03 4.01 0.27
C GLY A 32 3.61 4.12 -0.28
N ALA A 33 2.84 3.04 -0.14
CA ALA A 33 1.45 3.01 -0.56
C ALA A 33 0.59 3.73 0.49
N LEU A 34 -0.22 4.69 0.04
CA LEU A 34 -1.16 5.41 0.92
C LEU A 34 -2.40 4.55 1.17
N LEU A 35 -2.67 4.27 2.43
CA LEU A 35 -3.92 3.71 2.90
C LEU A 35 -4.73 4.83 3.56
N HIS A 36 -5.79 5.24 2.89
CA HIS A 36 -6.78 6.14 3.46
C HIS A 36 -7.94 5.32 4.03
N ILE A 37 -8.19 5.46 5.33
CA ILE A 37 -9.33 4.83 5.99
C ILE A 37 -10.47 5.85 6.03
N PRO A 38 -11.63 5.58 5.41
CA PRO A 38 -12.78 6.48 5.48
C PRO A 38 -13.14 6.80 6.94
N ASN A 39 -13.44 8.06 7.23
CA ASN A 39 -13.76 8.57 8.57
C ASN A 39 -12.62 8.48 9.61
N SER A 40 -11.39 8.19 9.20
CA SER A 40 -10.22 8.31 10.06
C SER A 40 -9.68 9.75 10.01
N PRO A 41 -9.38 10.39 11.15
CA PRO A 41 -8.65 11.67 11.15
C PRO A 41 -7.16 11.49 10.82
N PHE A 42 -6.74 10.27 10.46
CA PHE A 42 -5.37 9.90 10.17
C PHE A 42 -5.26 9.21 8.82
N ALA A 43 -4.16 9.47 8.12
CA ALA A 43 -3.71 8.68 6.99
C ALA A 43 -2.59 7.74 7.42
N TYR A 44 -2.50 6.60 6.74
CA TYR A 44 -1.45 5.61 6.96
C TYR A 44 -0.71 5.37 5.65
N ILE A 45 0.59 5.14 5.75
CA ILE A 45 1.42 4.68 4.64
C ILE A 45 2.00 3.31 5.00
N ALA A 46 1.80 2.34 4.13
CA ALA A 46 2.60 1.12 4.09
C ALA A 46 3.92 1.48 3.41
N THR A 47 4.96 1.72 4.20
CA THR A 47 6.27 2.15 3.67
C THR A 47 6.88 1.07 2.79
N LEU A 48 7.75 1.46 1.85
CA LEU A 48 8.48 0.48 1.02
C LEU A 48 9.19 -0.57 1.88
N GLU A 49 9.91 -0.12 2.92
CA GLU A 49 10.59 -0.99 3.89
C GLU A 49 9.62 -1.96 4.60
N ALA A 50 8.44 -1.49 5.03
CA ALA A 50 7.45 -2.34 5.67
C ALA A 50 6.83 -3.36 4.69
N MET A 51 6.67 -2.98 3.42
CA MET A 51 6.20 -3.88 2.37
C MET A 51 7.24 -4.93 2.00
N GLU A 52 8.54 -4.59 2.01
CA GLU A 52 9.62 -5.55 1.79
C GLU A 52 9.67 -6.63 2.89
N ASN A 53 9.28 -6.26 4.11
CA ASN A 53 9.24 -7.17 5.26
C ASN A 53 7.89 -7.90 5.42
N MET A 54 6.90 -7.63 4.56
CA MET A 54 5.59 -8.26 4.66
C MET A 54 5.66 -9.72 4.22
N SER A 55 4.87 -10.57 4.88
CA SER A 55 4.67 -11.96 4.45
C SER A 55 3.30 -12.11 3.82
N VAL A 56 3.25 -12.60 2.58
CA VAL A 56 2.02 -12.83 1.83
C VAL A 56 1.76 -14.33 1.74
N ASN A 57 0.59 -14.77 2.19
CA ASN A 57 0.15 -16.15 2.03
C ASN A 57 -0.72 -16.31 0.79
N GLU A 58 -0.10 -16.71 -0.32
CA GLU A 58 -0.77 -16.87 -1.61
C GLU A 58 -1.84 -17.97 -1.59
N LEU A 59 -1.68 -19.01 -0.76
CA LEU A 59 -2.65 -20.10 -0.62
C LEU A 59 -3.94 -19.70 0.11
N TYR A 60 -3.92 -18.57 0.82
CA TYR A 60 -5.05 -18.07 1.60
C TYR A 60 -5.48 -16.67 1.13
N SER A 61 -5.79 -16.56 -0.16
CA SER A 61 -6.32 -15.34 -0.78
C SER A 61 -5.43 -14.11 -0.59
N GLY A 62 -4.11 -14.31 -0.52
CA GLY A 62 -3.15 -13.20 -0.36
C GLY A 62 -3.21 -12.52 1.00
N LYS A 63 -3.65 -13.22 2.07
CA LYS A 63 -3.59 -12.67 3.43
C LYS A 63 -2.17 -12.21 3.76
N THR A 64 -2.05 -10.96 4.17
CA THR A 64 -0.79 -10.36 4.59
C THR A 64 -0.64 -10.42 6.11
N THR A 65 0.58 -10.69 6.57
CA THR A 65 0.96 -10.62 7.98
C THR A 65 2.22 -9.76 8.11
N ASN A 66 2.42 -9.18 9.29
CA ASN A 66 3.59 -8.33 9.62
C ASN A 66 3.73 -7.04 8.80
N LEU A 67 2.67 -6.57 8.13
CA LEU A 67 2.69 -5.27 7.48
C LEU A 67 2.48 -4.15 8.51
N GLU A 68 3.55 -3.47 8.88
CA GLU A 68 3.48 -2.32 9.78
C GLU A 68 3.07 -1.03 9.03
N LEU A 69 2.00 -0.40 9.52
CA LEU A 69 1.49 0.85 8.95
C LEU A 69 2.06 2.06 9.69
N THR A 70 2.59 3.02 8.93
CA THR A 70 3.11 4.27 9.46
C THR A 70 2.06 5.36 9.37
N ARG A 71 1.71 5.97 10.51
CA ARG A 71 0.80 7.11 10.55
C ARG A 71 1.49 8.38 10.06
N VAL A 72 0.85 9.12 9.16
CA VAL A 72 1.43 10.30 8.51
C VAL A 72 0.55 11.54 8.64
N MET A 73 1.17 12.72 8.54
CA MET A 73 0.46 13.99 8.52
C MET A 73 -0.26 14.14 7.17
N VAL A 74 -1.60 14.15 7.18
CA VAL A 74 -2.43 14.22 5.96
C VAL A 74 -2.04 15.38 5.05
N LYS A 75 -1.75 16.56 5.64
CA LYS A 75 -1.32 17.76 4.91
C LYS A 75 0.03 17.65 4.17
N SER A 76 0.83 16.64 4.49
CA SER A 76 2.16 16.42 3.90
C SER A 76 2.15 15.40 2.77
N VAL A 77 1.00 14.77 2.50
CA VAL A 77 0.88 13.69 1.51
C VAL A 77 0.99 14.26 0.10
N GLN A 78 1.92 13.72 -0.68
CA GLN A 78 2.18 14.09 -2.07
C GLN A 78 2.31 12.82 -2.92
N LYS A 79 1.56 12.73 -4.04
CA LYS A 79 1.72 11.66 -5.04
C LYS A 79 3.06 11.85 -5.77
N LEU A 80 3.78 10.75 -5.99
CA LEU A 80 5.06 10.72 -6.72
C LEU A 80 4.87 10.39 -8.21
#